data_AF-A0AAN9YGN0-F1
#
_entry.id   AF-A0AAN9YGN0-F1
#
_cell.length_a   1.000
_cell.length_b   1.000
_cell.length_c   1.000
_cell.angle_alpha   90.00
_cell.angle_beta   90.00
_cell.angle_gamma   90.00
#
_symmetry.space_group_name_H-M   'P 1'
#
loop_
_entity.id
_entity.type
_entity.pdbx_description
1 polymer ?
#
loop_
_entity_poly.entity_id
_entity_poly.type
_entity_poly.pdbx_seq_one_letter_code
_entity_poly.pdbx_strand_id
1 'polypeptide(L)'
;MFSSTKTALALSLSLLASQASAVTWYFLTYEPASGAYFTEFSGSLVVPELPEAATYYLWPGLQPTDSSGVYQNVLDGRSGTWYFGSGWCCSNPTLAWGSGFNTYEGDVDTFSNVKTDSTNWTTTIVHGSTGTTDVNEFALSDKDFNQAIFAIELYDVSWDFGALTFKDVTIVAEGSSDSSWCTSDPINYESATAYSITGATASVSGTTVTCTIESVVLESPA
;
A
#
# COMPACT_ATOMS: atom_id res chain seq x y z
N MET A 1 -77.38 10.05 -5.64
CA MET A 1 -76.61 9.92 -4.38
C MET A 1 -75.43 8.98 -4.64
N PHE A 2 -74.22 9.53 -4.49
CA PHE A 2 -72.86 8.94 -4.32
C PHE A 2 -72.47 7.73 -5.18
N SER A 3 -71.62 7.89 -6.20
CA SER A 3 -70.17 8.21 -6.25
C SER A 3 -69.28 6.96 -6.16
N SER A 4 -68.59 6.69 -7.27
CA SER A 4 -67.64 5.60 -7.50
C SER A 4 -66.28 5.97 -6.93
N THR A 5 -65.73 5.13 -6.05
CA THR A 5 -64.38 5.30 -5.49
C THR A 5 -63.40 4.45 -6.29
N LYS A 6 -62.53 5.10 -7.06
CA LYS A 6 -61.36 4.46 -7.69
C LYS A 6 -60.22 4.46 -6.68
N THR A 7 -59.77 3.28 -6.28
CA THR A 7 -58.57 3.11 -5.45
C THR A 7 -57.34 3.24 -6.37
N ALA A 8 -56.58 4.32 -6.22
CA ALA A 8 -55.27 4.46 -6.84
C ALA A 8 -54.22 3.85 -5.90
N LEU A 9 -53.56 2.78 -6.34
CA LEU A 9 -52.41 2.18 -5.64
C LEU A 9 -51.16 2.96 -6.08
N ALA A 10 -50.62 3.80 -5.21
CA ALA A 10 -49.34 4.47 -5.44
C ALA A 10 -48.20 3.49 -5.09
N LEU A 11 -47.44 3.07 -6.10
CA LEU A 11 -46.24 2.27 -5.94
C LEU A 11 -45.06 3.21 -5.61
N SER A 12 -44.67 3.29 -4.35
CA SER A 12 -43.46 4.00 -3.93
C SER A 12 -42.22 3.18 -4.33
N LEU A 13 -41.55 3.62 -5.40
CA LEU A 13 -40.29 3.07 -5.88
C LEU A 13 -39.14 3.68 -5.05
N SER A 14 -38.75 3.01 -3.97
CA SER A 14 -37.56 3.38 -3.19
C SER A 14 -36.31 3.00 -3.99
N LEU A 15 -35.71 3.95 -4.71
CA LEU A 15 -34.35 3.77 -5.21
C LEU A 15 -33.39 3.73 -4.01
N LEU A 16 -32.84 2.54 -3.72
CA LEU A 16 -31.63 2.41 -2.92
C LEU A 16 -30.48 2.97 -3.77
N ALA A 17 -30.20 4.27 -3.62
CA ALA A 17 -28.94 4.83 -4.07
C ALA A 17 -27.84 4.27 -3.17
N SER A 18 -27.06 3.31 -3.68
CA SER A 18 -25.77 2.96 -3.09
C SER A 18 -24.91 4.21 -3.13
N GLN A 19 -24.57 4.76 -1.96
CA GLN A 19 -23.58 5.83 -1.89
C GLN A 19 -22.26 5.27 -2.42
N ALA A 20 -21.77 5.81 -3.52
CA ALA A 20 -20.41 5.54 -3.98
C ALA A 20 -19.47 6.18 -2.97
N SER A 21 -18.67 5.37 -2.27
CA SER A 21 -17.64 5.86 -1.38
C SER A 21 -16.53 6.49 -2.23
N ALA A 22 -16.13 7.71 -1.88
CA ALA A 22 -15.07 8.42 -2.61
C ALA A 22 -13.72 8.01 -2.04
N VAL A 23 -12.85 7.47 -2.89
CA VAL A 23 -11.48 7.11 -2.51
C VAL A 23 -10.57 8.32 -2.71
N THR A 24 -9.84 8.70 -1.68
CA THR A 24 -8.78 9.72 -1.75
C THR A 24 -7.42 9.04 -1.62
N TRP A 25 -6.49 9.43 -2.50
CA TRP A 25 -5.19 8.80 -2.64
C TRP A 25 -4.06 9.80 -2.41
N TYR A 26 -3.07 9.39 -1.62
CA TYR A 26 -1.78 10.07 -1.48
C TYR A 26 -0.69 9.01 -1.63
N PHE A 27 0.11 9.07 -2.68
CA PHE A 27 1.19 8.12 -2.82
C PHE A 27 2.41 8.64 -3.58
N LEU A 28 3.54 8.05 -3.22
CA LEU A 28 4.83 8.24 -3.85
C LEU A 28 5.23 6.94 -4.54
N THR A 29 5.70 7.04 -5.79
CA THR A 29 6.12 5.86 -6.58
C THR A 29 7.56 5.99 -7.05
N TYR A 30 8.35 4.94 -6.80
CA TYR A 30 9.63 4.71 -7.44
C TYR A 30 9.46 3.71 -8.58
N GLU A 31 10.08 4.00 -9.72
CA GLU A 31 10.16 3.10 -10.87
C GLU A 31 11.64 2.83 -11.17
N PRO A 32 12.04 1.59 -11.47
CA PRO A 32 13.41 1.32 -11.86
C PRO A 32 13.62 1.83 -13.30
N ALA A 33 14.86 1.75 -13.79
CA ALA A 33 15.15 2.06 -15.19
C ALA A 33 14.28 1.21 -16.15
N SER A 34 13.94 1.75 -17.32
CA SER A 34 13.10 1.07 -18.31
C SER A 34 13.59 -0.35 -18.61
N GLY A 35 12.72 -1.35 -18.42
CA GLY A 35 13.02 -2.77 -18.65
C GLY A 35 13.65 -3.49 -17.46
N ALA A 36 13.96 -2.79 -16.37
CA ALA A 36 14.30 -3.38 -15.08
C ALA A 36 13.05 -3.67 -14.25
N TYR A 37 13.20 -4.52 -13.24
CA TYR A 37 12.14 -4.92 -12.31
C TYR A 37 12.67 -5.05 -10.88
N PHE A 38 11.81 -4.89 -9.90
CA PHE A 38 12.11 -5.06 -8.49
C PHE A 38 12.10 -6.54 -8.09
N THR A 39 13.05 -6.92 -7.24
CA THR A 39 13.19 -8.27 -6.66
C THR A 39 13.10 -8.27 -5.13
N GLU A 40 13.25 -7.10 -4.51
CA GLU A 40 13.07 -6.92 -3.08
C GLU A 40 12.50 -5.52 -2.79
N PHE A 41 11.57 -5.46 -1.83
CA PHE A 41 11.13 -4.23 -1.19
C PHE A 41 10.91 -4.46 0.30
N SER A 42 11.72 -3.81 1.13
CA SER A 42 11.73 -3.98 2.58
C SER A 42 11.90 -2.65 3.29
N GLY A 43 11.57 -2.62 4.58
CA GLY A 43 11.70 -1.45 5.44
C GLY A 43 10.92 -1.60 6.74
N SER A 44 10.71 -0.47 7.41
CA SER A 44 9.87 -0.39 8.61
C SER A 44 8.82 0.71 8.46
N LEU A 45 7.63 0.50 9.01
CA LEU A 45 6.54 1.46 9.09
C LEU A 45 6.39 1.90 10.56
N VAL A 46 6.37 3.21 10.79
CA VAL A 46 5.99 3.77 12.10
C VAL A 46 4.47 3.87 12.12
N VAL A 47 3.85 3.15 13.05
CA VAL A 47 2.39 3.08 13.17
C VAL A 47 1.86 4.43 13.68
N PRO A 48 1.04 5.16 12.91
CA PRO A 48 0.48 6.43 13.36
C PRO A 48 -0.68 6.22 14.33
N GLU A 49 -1.22 7.32 14.87
CA GLU A 49 -2.48 7.30 15.63
C GLU A 49 -3.60 6.76 14.74
N LEU A 50 -4.56 6.02 15.30
CA LEU A 50 -5.82 5.68 14.62
C LEU A 50 -6.94 6.58 15.16
N PRO A 51 -7.40 7.58 14.41
CA PRO A 51 -8.36 8.57 14.92
C PRO A 51 -9.71 7.94 15.27
N GLU A 52 -10.17 7.02 14.42
CA GLU A 52 -11.41 6.27 14.62
C GLU A 52 -11.42 4.97 13.83
N ALA A 53 -12.38 4.09 14.13
CA ALA A 53 -12.66 2.92 13.32
C ALA A 53 -13.26 3.34 11.97
N ALA A 54 -12.43 3.38 10.92
CA ALA A 54 -12.88 3.65 9.56
C ALA A 54 -11.90 3.05 8.53
N THR A 55 -12.20 3.23 7.26
CA THR A 55 -11.41 2.64 6.17
C THR A 55 -10.19 3.52 5.84
N TYR A 56 -9.17 3.35 6.66
CA TYR A 56 -7.80 3.79 6.40
C TYR A 56 -6.97 2.59 5.93
N TYR A 57 -6.32 2.70 4.77
CA TYR A 57 -5.30 1.75 4.33
C TYR A 57 -4.00 2.49 4.11
N LEU A 58 -3.01 2.22 4.97
CA LEU A 58 -1.67 2.80 4.89
C LEU A 58 -0.69 1.68 4.55
N TRP A 59 0.10 1.82 3.50
CA TRP A 59 0.87 0.68 3.00
C TRP A 59 2.11 1.07 2.21
N PRO A 60 3.15 0.24 2.23
CA PRO A 60 4.05 0.05 1.10
C PRO A 60 3.60 -1.14 0.25
N GLY A 61 3.90 -1.10 -1.06
CA GLY A 61 3.58 -2.20 -1.98
C GLY A 61 4.31 -2.15 -3.31
N LEU A 62 4.23 -3.26 -4.04
CA LEU A 62 4.77 -3.45 -5.38
C LEU A 62 3.65 -3.63 -6.40
N GLN A 63 3.68 -2.86 -7.49
CA GLN A 63 2.74 -3.00 -8.60
C GLN A 63 3.48 -3.47 -9.87
N PRO A 64 2.95 -4.46 -10.61
CA PRO A 64 3.56 -4.95 -11.83
C PRO A 64 3.22 -4.10 -13.05
N THR A 65 4.06 -4.25 -14.08
CA THR A 65 3.91 -3.59 -15.38
C THR A 65 2.56 -3.83 -16.05
N ASP A 66 1.92 -4.98 -15.78
CA ASP A 66 0.60 -5.33 -16.31
C ASP A 66 -0.57 -4.75 -15.51
N SER A 67 -0.29 -4.04 -14.41
CA SER A 67 -1.28 -3.45 -13.49
C SER A 67 -2.32 -4.46 -12.97
N SER A 68 -1.98 -5.75 -12.95
CA SER A 68 -2.92 -6.82 -12.56
C SER A 68 -3.28 -6.82 -11.07
N GLY A 69 -2.53 -6.10 -10.25
CA GLY A 69 -2.76 -5.97 -8.82
C GLY A 69 -1.64 -5.20 -8.12
N VAL A 70 -1.63 -5.26 -6.80
CA VAL A 70 -0.64 -4.66 -5.91
C VAL A 70 -0.32 -5.67 -4.81
N TYR A 71 0.97 -5.97 -4.65
CA TYR A 71 1.51 -6.83 -3.61
C TYR A 71 1.97 -5.95 -2.44
N GLN A 72 1.29 -6.01 -1.30
CA GLN A 72 1.34 -4.94 -0.31
C GLN A 72 1.27 -5.44 1.14
N ASN A 73 1.78 -4.60 2.05
CA ASN A 73 1.62 -4.73 3.49
C ASN A 73 0.72 -3.60 3.99
N VAL A 74 -0.50 -3.93 4.39
CA VAL A 74 -1.53 -2.93 4.70
C VAL A 74 -1.71 -2.80 6.20
N LEU A 75 -1.58 -1.58 6.69
CA LEU A 75 -2.09 -1.13 7.96
C LEU A 75 -3.57 -0.74 7.80
N ASP A 76 -4.47 -1.59 8.29
CA ASP A 76 -5.92 -1.50 8.14
C ASP A 76 -6.58 -0.95 9.41
N GLY A 77 -7.29 0.18 9.28
CA GLY A 77 -7.92 0.89 10.40
C GLY A 77 -9.36 0.52 10.69
N ARG A 78 -9.99 -0.35 9.87
CA ARG A 78 -11.45 -0.55 9.86
C ARG A 78 -12.03 -1.01 11.19
N SER A 79 -11.24 -1.71 11.99
CA SER A 79 -11.70 -2.33 13.23
C SER A 79 -11.58 -1.43 14.46
N GLY A 80 -11.03 -0.22 14.34
CA GLY A 80 -10.70 0.64 15.50
C GLY A 80 -9.44 0.20 16.24
N THR A 81 -8.67 -0.69 15.64
CA THR A 81 -7.31 -1.07 16.02
C THR A 81 -6.59 -1.35 14.72
N TRP A 82 -5.36 -0.86 14.58
CA TRP A 82 -4.57 -1.16 13.39
C TRP A 82 -4.30 -2.65 13.27
N TYR A 83 -4.60 -3.20 12.11
CA TYR A 83 -4.18 -4.54 11.72
C TYR A 83 -3.15 -4.43 10.61
N PHE A 84 -1.93 -4.92 10.84
CA PHE A 84 -0.88 -4.97 9.83
C PHE A 84 -0.86 -6.35 9.19
N GLY A 85 -1.26 -6.43 7.92
CA GLY A 85 -1.42 -7.68 7.18
C GLY A 85 -0.81 -7.62 5.79
N SER A 86 -0.54 -8.77 5.19
CA SER A 86 0.09 -8.87 3.87
C SER A 86 -0.90 -9.38 2.83
N GLY A 87 -0.79 -8.97 1.57
CA GLY A 87 -1.69 -9.49 0.55
C GLY A 87 -1.36 -9.08 -0.87
N TRP A 88 -1.99 -9.81 -1.79
CA TRP A 88 -2.12 -9.47 -3.20
C TRP A 88 -3.53 -8.94 -3.44
N CYS A 89 -3.65 -7.62 -3.54
CA CYS A 89 -4.82 -6.92 -4.05
C CYS A 89 -4.61 -6.69 -5.55
N CYS A 90 -5.52 -6.16 -6.36
CA CYS A 90 -6.96 -6.27 -6.27
C CYS A 90 -7.42 -7.02 -7.52
N SER A 91 -6.77 -8.14 -7.86
CA SER A 91 -7.21 -8.96 -8.99
C SER A 91 -8.53 -9.66 -8.65
N ASN A 92 -9.61 -9.20 -9.27
CA ASN A 92 -10.90 -9.91 -9.36
C ASN A 92 -10.66 -11.34 -9.93
N PRO A 93 -11.21 -12.44 -9.36
CA PRO A 93 -12.27 -12.51 -8.35
C PRO A 93 -11.86 -12.86 -6.92
N THR A 94 -10.56 -12.99 -6.62
CA THR A 94 -10.14 -13.43 -5.29
C THR A 94 -8.97 -12.61 -4.79
N LEU A 95 -9.19 -11.91 -3.68
CA LEU A 95 -8.12 -11.28 -2.90
C LEU A 95 -7.36 -12.39 -2.18
N ALA A 96 -6.08 -12.56 -2.50
CA ALA A 96 -5.21 -13.42 -1.72
C ALA A 96 -4.65 -12.57 -0.58
N TRP A 97 -5.40 -12.50 0.52
CA TRP A 97 -4.88 -11.95 1.78
C TRP A 97 -4.13 -13.04 2.52
N GLY A 98 -2.94 -12.70 2.99
CA GLY A 98 -2.20 -13.45 3.98
C GLY A 98 -2.70 -13.17 5.40
N SER A 99 -1.93 -13.61 6.39
CA SER A 99 -2.11 -13.28 7.80
C SER A 99 -1.36 -12.00 8.20
N GLY A 100 -1.36 -11.73 9.50
CA GLY A 100 -0.89 -10.49 10.11
C GLY A 100 -1.29 -10.39 11.57
N PHE A 101 -1.06 -9.23 12.16
CA PHE A 101 -1.27 -8.99 13.60
C PHE A 101 -1.83 -7.58 13.86
N ASN A 102 -2.45 -7.42 15.03
CA ASN A 102 -2.78 -6.09 15.53
C ASN A 102 -1.49 -5.38 15.97
N THR A 103 -1.46 -4.07 15.78
CA THR A 103 -0.35 -3.18 16.15
C THR A 103 -0.91 -1.85 16.65
N TYR A 104 -0.08 -0.99 17.24
CA TYR A 104 -0.53 0.20 17.96
C TYR A 104 0.34 1.41 17.65
N GLU A 105 -0.22 2.60 17.86
CA GLU A 105 0.49 3.87 17.67
C GLU A 105 1.89 3.83 18.33
N GLY A 106 2.89 4.26 17.56
CA GLY A 106 4.28 4.33 18.01
C GLY A 106 5.06 3.02 17.86
N ASP A 107 4.41 1.90 17.53
CA ASP A 107 5.10 0.69 17.10
C ASP A 107 5.86 0.94 15.80
N VAL A 108 6.96 0.21 15.62
CA VAL A 108 7.77 0.23 14.41
C VAL A 108 7.80 -1.19 13.83
N ASP A 109 6.88 -1.46 12.93
CA ASP A 109 6.73 -2.79 12.35
C ASP A 109 7.56 -2.92 11.07
N THR A 110 8.20 -4.06 10.88
CA THR A 110 9.02 -4.30 9.69
C THR A 110 8.26 -5.07 8.63
N PHE A 111 8.61 -4.84 7.37
CA PHE A 111 8.15 -5.63 6.24
C PHE A 111 9.34 -5.99 5.34
N SER A 112 9.29 -7.17 4.75
CA SER A 112 10.26 -7.64 3.76
C SER A 112 9.53 -8.47 2.72
N ASN A 113 9.51 -7.97 1.48
CA ASN A 113 8.93 -8.65 0.33
C ASN A 113 10.06 -9.04 -0.61
N VAL A 114 10.26 -10.34 -0.83
CA VAL A 114 11.40 -10.87 -1.59
C VAL A 114 10.92 -11.88 -2.61
N LYS A 115 11.42 -11.79 -3.85
CA LYS A 115 11.29 -12.87 -4.84
C LYS A 115 12.20 -14.03 -4.42
N THR A 116 11.63 -15.04 -3.76
CA THR A 116 12.42 -16.11 -3.14
C THR A 116 12.75 -17.23 -4.11
N ASP A 117 11.87 -17.50 -5.08
CA ASP A 117 12.09 -18.52 -6.10
C ASP A 117 11.35 -18.21 -7.42
N SER A 118 11.35 -19.17 -8.36
CA SER A 118 10.70 -19.01 -9.67
C SER A 118 9.16 -19.02 -9.63
N THR A 119 8.58 -19.25 -8.46
CA THR A 119 7.14 -19.37 -8.19
C THR A 119 6.68 -18.29 -7.23
N ASN A 120 7.40 -18.11 -6.12
CA ASN A 120 6.92 -17.35 -4.98
C ASN A 120 7.66 -16.03 -4.77
N TRP A 121 6.85 -15.06 -4.35
CA TRP A 121 7.28 -13.97 -3.50
C TRP A 121 6.92 -14.31 -2.05
N THR A 122 7.83 -13.99 -1.13
CA THR A 122 7.62 -14.19 0.30
C THR A 122 7.60 -12.83 1.00
N THR A 123 6.53 -12.61 1.75
CA THR A 123 6.46 -11.50 2.71
C THR A 123 6.82 -12.01 4.09
N THR A 124 7.68 -11.30 4.79
CA THR A 124 7.83 -11.39 6.25
C THR A 124 7.47 -10.05 6.87
N ILE A 125 6.57 -10.05 7.84
CA ILE A 125 6.30 -8.89 8.69
C ILE A 125 6.65 -9.21 10.14
N VAL A 126 7.20 -8.24 10.86
CA VAL A 126 7.56 -8.39 12.28
C VAL A 126 6.99 -7.24 13.08
N HIS A 127 6.24 -7.56 14.13
CA HIS A 127 5.72 -6.57 15.05
C HIS A 127 6.88 -6.02 15.92
N GLY A 128 7.10 -4.71 15.88
CA GLY A 128 8.25 -4.06 16.52
C GLY A 128 8.35 -4.30 18.02
N SER A 129 7.23 -4.22 18.75
CA SER A 129 7.22 -4.34 20.21
C SER A 129 7.17 -5.77 20.72
N THR A 130 6.56 -6.70 19.98
CA THR A 130 6.38 -8.09 20.44
C THR A 130 7.35 -9.07 19.79
N GLY A 131 7.96 -8.72 18.66
CA GLY A 131 8.74 -9.62 17.83
C GLY A 131 7.89 -10.69 17.12
N THR A 132 6.56 -10.58 17.16
CA THR A 132 5.65 -11.49 16.48
C THR A 132 5.95 -11.45 14.98
N THR A 133 6.28 -12.60 14.40
CA THR A 133 6.64 -12.71 12.99
C THR A 133 5.54 -13.45 12.25
N ASP A 134 5.12 -12.91 11.10
CA ASP A 134 4.20 -13.56 10.18
C ASP A 134 4.85 -13.68 8.80
N VAL A 135 4.71 -14.85 8.17
CA VAL A 135 5.33 -15.16 6.88
C VAL A 135 4.25 -15.64 5.92
N ASN A 136 4.16 -14.98 4.77
CA ASN A 136 3.18 -15.28 3.73
C ASN A 136 3.88 -15.52 2.40
N GLU A 137 3.37 -16.49 1.63
CA GLU A 137 3.87 -16.81 0.29
C GLU A 137 2.78 -16.53 -0.75
N PHE A 138 3.19 -15.90 -1.85
CA PHE A 138 2.32 -15.55 -2.96
C PHE A 138 2.94 -16.00 -4.27
N ALA A 139 2.20 -16.80 -5.04
CA ALA A 139 2.66 -17.30 -6.33
C ALA A 139 2.63 -16.19 -7.41
N LEU A 140 3.59 -15.25 -7.32
CA LEU A 140 3.65 -14.02 -8.11
C LEU A 140 4.99 -13.86 -8.85
N SER A 141 5.85 -14.89 -8.91
CA SER A 141 7.15 -14.76 -9.56
C SER A 141 7.09 -14.61 -11.08
N ASP A 142 5.92 -14.84 -11.68
CA ASP A 142 5.58 -14.50 -13.07
C ASP A 142 5.29 -13.00 -13.28
N LYS A 143 5.21 -12.22 -12.19
CA LYS A 143 5.02 -10.77 -12.22
C LYS A 143 6.36 -10.04 -12.26
N ASP A 144 6.43 -9.08 -13.19
CA ASP A 144 7.50 -8.09 -13.28
C ASP A 144 7.07 -6.81 -12.57
N PHE A 145 7.43 -6.70 -11.30
CA PHE A 145 7.19 -5.52 -10.47
C PHE A 145 8.08 -4.37 -10.90
N ASN A 146 7.52 -3.21 -11.24
CA ASN A 146 8.30 -2.04 -11.65
C ASN A 146 7.85 -0.75 -10.95
N GLN A 147 7.00 -0.87 -9.94
CA GLN A 147 6.55 0.25 -9.12
C GLN A 147 6.66 -0.15 -7.66
N ALA A 148 7.42 0.61 -6.88
CA ALA A 148 7.48 0.53 -5.43
C ALA A 148 6.77 1.77 -4.89
N ILE A 149 5.71 1.54 -4.13
CA ILE A 149 4.72 2.56 -3.79
C ILE A 149 4.65 2.69 -2.27
N PHE A 150 4.58 3.93 -1.79
CA PHE A 150 4.23 4.30 -0.43
C PHE A 150 2.91 5.06 -0.48
N ALA A 151 1.86 4.55 0.15
CA ALA A 151 0.51 5.03 -0.09
C ALA A 151 -0.35 5.17 1.17
N ILE A 152 -1.28 6.11 1.06
CA ILE A 152 -2.41 6.36 1.93
C ILE A 152 -3.66 6.29 1.04
N GLU A 153 -4.60 5.43 1.40
CA GLU A 153 -5.88 5.25 0.74
C GLU A 153 -7.00 5.41 1.76
N LEU A 154 -7.88 6.38 1.50
CA LEU A 154 -8.94 6.80 2.42
C LEU A 154 -10.30 6.68 1.77
N TYR A 155 -11.28 6.10 2.48
CA TYR A 155 -12.67 6.04 2.03
C TYR A 155 -13.56 6.81 3.01
N ASP A 156 -14.13 7.91 2.52
CA ASP A 156 -15.05 8.78 3.28
C ASP A 156 -14.47 9.34 4.61
N VAL A 157 -13.14 9.37 4.75
CA VAL A 157 -12.40 9.96 5.88
C VAL A 157 -11.29 10.89 5.40
N SER A 158 -10.80 11.74 6.30
CA SER A 158 -9.71 12.69 6.01
C SER A 158 -8.36 12.17 6.49
N TRP A 159 -7.27 12.76 6.00
CA TRP A 159 -5.95 12.49 6.54
C TRP A 159 -5.74 13.31 7.82
N ASP A 160 -5.99 12.69 8.97
CA ASP A 160 -5.93 13.31 10.31
C ASP A 160 -5.14 12.50 11.36
N PHE A 161 -4.51 11.40 10.94
CA PHE A 161 -3.62 10.56 11.77
C PHE A 161 -2.17 11.06 11.88
N GLY A 162 -1.86 12.24 11.33
CA GLY A 162 -0.50 12.77 11.26
C GLY A 162 0.35 12.12 10.17
N ALA A 163 1.66 12.30 10.22
CA ALA A 163 2.57 11.84 9.16
C ALA A 163 2.69 10.30 9.13
N LEU A 164 2.71 9.73 7.92
CA LEU A 164 3.06 8.32 7.71
C LEU A 164 4.55 8.21 7.39
N THR A 165 5.28 7.46 8.20
CA THR A 165 6.75 7.36 8.10
C THR A 165 7.19 5.94 7.80
N PHE A 166 8.02 5.80 6.76
CA PHE A 166 8.76 4.60 6.45
C PHE A 166 10.25 4.82 6.72
N LYS A 167 10.92 3.83 7.30
CA LYS A 167 12.35 3.88 7.67
C LYS A 167 13.11 2.69 7.12
N ASP A 168 14.42 2.86 7.01
CA ASP A 168 15.37 1.79 6.67
C ASP A 168 14.94 1.02 5.42
N VAL A 169 14.44 1.77 4.44
CA VAL A 169 13.86 1.21 3.22
C VAL A 169 14.96 0.66 2.35
N THR A 170 14.77 -0.54 1.83
CA THR A 170 15.60 -1.13 0.78
C THR A 170 14.73 -1.55 -0.40
N ILE A 171 15.14 -1.12 -1.60
CA ILE A 171 14.51 -1.50 -2.87
C ILE A 171 15.61 -2.07 -3.76
N VAL A 172 15.48 -3.33 -4.19
CA VAL A 172 16.43 -3.97 -5.09
C VAL A 172 15.80 -4.14 -6.46
N ALA A 173 16.49 -3.66 -7.50
CA ALA A 173 16.11 -3.79 -8.89
C ALA A 173 17.15 -4.61 -9.68
N GLU A 174 16.69 -5.39 -10.64
CA GLU A 174 17.51 -6.12 -11.60
C GLU A 174 17.17 -5.72 -13.04
N GLY A 175 18.11 -5.95 -13.96
CA GLY A 175 17.93 -5.73 -15.40
C GLY A 175 18.56 -4.44 -15.93
N SER A 176 19.11 -3.60 -15.06
CA SER A 176 19.84 -2.39 -15.43
C SER A 176 20.86 -2.01 -14.37
N SER A 177 21.93 -1.32 -14.77
CA SER A 177 22.89 -0.70 -13.86
C SER A 177 22.58 0.78 -13.57
N ASP A 178 21.54 1.33 -14.18
CA ASP A 178 21.11 2.71 -13.96
C ASP A 178 20.40 2.83 -12.61
N SER A 179 21.02 3.60 -11.71
CA SER A 179 20.57 3.83 -10.34
C SER A 179 20.01 5.23 -10.10
N SER A 180 19.87 6.04 -11.16
CA SER A 180 19.42 7.44 -11.04
C SER A 180 18.03 7.57 -10.41
N TRP A 181 17.18 6.56 -10.58
CA TRP A 181 15.84 6.48 -9.98
C TRP A 181 15.86 6.47 -8.44
N CYS A 182 16.92 5.99 -7.81
CA CYS A 182 16.98 5.87 -6.35
C CYS A 182 17.09 7.23 -5.64
N THR A 183 17.85 8.16 -6.22
CA THR A 183 18.13 9.47 -5.61
C THR A 183 17.37 10.62 -6.28
N SER A 184 16.56 10.31 -7.28
CA SER A 184 15.63 11.27 -7.88
C SER A 184 14.35 11.33 -7.07
N ASP A 185 13.63 12.45 -7.18
CA ASP A 185 12.31 12.57 -6.55
C ASP A 185 11.37 11.49 -7.09
N PRO A 186 10.61 10.80 -6.22
CA PRO A 186 9.59 9.86 -6.67
C PRO A 186 8.44 10.59 -7.35
N ILE A 187 7.65 9.84 -8.11
CA ILE A 187 6.41 10.34 -8.68
C ILE A 187 5.43 10.60 -7.53
N ASN A 188 4.98 11.83 -7.37
CA ASN A 188 3.96 12.23 -6.40
C ASN A 188 2.60 12.29 -7.10
N TYR A 189 1.71 11.35 -6.78
CA TYR A 189 0.40 11.23 -7.41
C TYR A 189 -0.40 12.54 -7.31
N GLU A 190 -0.76 13.10 -8.45
CA GLU A 190 -1.49 14.38 -8.57
C GLU A 190 -0.85 15.56 -7.82
N SER A 191 0.44 15.44 -7.45
CA SER A 191 1.09 16.37 -6.50
C SER A 191 0.31 16.55 -5.20
N ALA A 192 -0.45 15.53 -4.77
CA ALA A 192 -1.38 15.61 -3.66
C ALA A 192 -0.71 15.53 -2.27
N THR A 193 0.58 15.18 -2.22
CA THR A 193 1.28 14.87 -0.96
C THR A 193 2.42 15.86 -0.72
N ALA A 194 2.46 16.50 0.45
CA ALA A 194 3.69 17.08 0.98
C ALA A 194 4.53 15.94 1.59
N TYR A 195 5.81 15.85 1.22
CA TYR A 195 6.66 14.74 1.63
C TYR A 195 8.12 15.15 1.83
N SER A 196 8.86 14.33 2.59
CA SER A 196 10.31 14.43 2.71
C SER A 196 10.98 13.07 2.60
N ILE A 197 12.19 13.06 2.01
CA ILE A 197 13.01 11.88 1.80
C ILE A 197 14.42 12.18 2.29
N THR A 198 14.97 11.30 3.11
CA THR A 198 16.31 11.45 3.69
C THR A 198 17.14 10.21 3.43
N GLY A 199 18.45 10.40 3.20
CA GLY A 199 19.42 9.32 3.15
C GLY A 199 19.29 8.36 1.96
N ALA A 200 18.65 8.77 0.87
CA ALA A 200 18.56 7.96 -0.35
C ALA A 200 19.96 7.78 -0.96
N THR A 201 20.40 6.52 -1.10
CA THR A 201 21.67 6.16 -1.73
C THR A 201 21.54 4.89 -2.53
N ALA A 202 22.26 4.79 -3.65
CA ALA A 202 22.29 3.58 -4.45
C ALA A 202 23.67 2.93 -4.47
N SER A 203 23.68 1.60 -4.55
CA SER A 203 24.85 0.80 -4.91
C SER A 203 24.52 -0.08 -6.10
N VAL A 204 25.52 -0.39 -6.92
CA VAL A 204 25.36 -1.13 -8.18
C VAL A 204 26.35 -2.28 -8.22
N SER A 205 25.87 -3.48 -8.51
CA SER A 205 26.67 -4.69 -8.73
C SER A 205 26.17 -5.40 -9.98
N GLY A 206 26.93 -5.36 -11.08
CA GLY A 206 26.46 -5.85 -12.37
C GLY A 206 25.22 -5.10 -12.85
N THR A 207 24.11 -5.80 -13.05
CA THR A 207 22.79 -5.25 -13.43
C THR A 207 21.82 -5.21 -12.26
N THR A 208 22.33 -5.30 -11.03
CA THR A 208 21.55 -5.19 -9.81
C THR A 208 21.84 -3.84 -9.18
N VAL A 209 20.77 -3.07 -8.93
CA VAL A 209 20.81 -1.81 -8.20
C VAL A 209 20.13 -2.03 -6.85
N THR A 210 20.84 -1.73 -5.76
CA THR A 210 20.26 -1.68 -4.41
C THR A 210 20.13 -0.22 -4.01
N CYS A 211 18.90 0.23 -3.87
CA CYS A 211 18.55 1.53 -3.32
C CYS A 211 18.25 1.39 -1.83
N THR A 212 18.87 2.22 -1.01
CA THR A 212 18.56 2.33 0.43
C THR A 212 18.11 3.75 0.73
N ILE A 213 17.06 3.90 1.53
CA ILE A 213 16.52 5.20 1.93
C ILE A 213 16.36 5.18 3.46
N GLU A 214 16.97 6.14 4.15
CA GLU A 214 16.88 6.24 5.61
C GLU A 214 15.44 6.48 6.06
N SER A 215 14.75 7.43 5.41
CA SER A 215 13.36 7.74 5.72
C SER A 215 12.60 8.28 4.51
N VAL A 216 11.35 7.84 4.36
CA VAL A 216 10.33 8.42 3.49
C VAL A 216 9.16 8.85 4.38
N VAL A 217 8.78 10.12 4.35
CA VAL A 217 7.70 10.67 5.17
C VAL A 217 6.65 11.28 4.26
N LEU A 218 5.43 10.74 4.30
CA LEU A 218 4.24 11.41 3.77
C LEU A 218 3.74 12.30 4.91
N GLU A 219 3.86 13.62 4.76
CA GLU A 219 3.74 14.57 5.88
C GLU A 219 2.30 15.07 6.04
N SER A 220 1.67 15.45 4.93
CA SER A 220 0.29 15.99 4.89
C SER A 220 -0.22 16.08 3.44
N PRO A 221 -1.53 16.34 3.23
CA PRO A 221 -2.04 16.78 1.94
C PRO A 221 -1.35 18.08 1.47
N ALA A 222 -1.17 18.24 0.15
CA ALA A 222 -0.53 19.40 -0.48
C ALA A 222 -1.43 20.65 -0.57
#